data_AF-A0A920TZZ3-F1
#
_entry.id   AF-A0A920TZZ3-F1
#
_cell.length_a   1.000
_cell.length_b   1.000
_cell.length_c   1.000
_cell.angle_alpha   90.00
_cell.angle_beta   90.00
_cell.angle_gamma   90.00
#
_symmetry.space_group_name_H-M   'P 1'
#
loop_
_entity.id
_entity.type
_entity.pdbx_description
1 polymer ?
#
loop_
_entity_poly.entity_id
_entity_poly.type
_entity_poly.pdbx_seq_one_letter_code
_entity_poly.pdbx_strand_id
1 'polypeptide(L)'
;MAKCPLSTERVYVERPIFDRFPEELRKCAPKPFVRGDPFTQETSLGPLISHNHRNKVLSYYRRATELGANVIVGGGAPDMPEPGGKRLLD
;
A
#
# COMPACT_ATOMS: atom_id res chain seq x y z
N MET A 1 -6.00 3.06 -2.69
CA MET A 1 -5.67 2.16 -1.55
C MET A 1 -6.98 1.74 -0.87
N ALA A 2 -7.23 0.44 -0.76
CA ALA A 2 -8.51 -0.11 -0.31
C ALA A 2 -8.76 0.17 1.17
N LYS A 3 -9.56 1.19 1.48
CA LYS A 3 -10.20 1.32 2.79
C LYS A 3 -11.41 0.38 2.83
N CYS A 4 -11.12 -0.91 2.83
CA CYS A 4 -12.11 -1.96 3.00
C CYS A 4 -12.08 -2.42 4.47
N PRO A 5 -13.22 -2.49 5.18
CA PRO A 5 -13.26 -3.02 6.54
C PRO A 5 -12.95 -4.52 6.61
N LEU A 6 -12.84 -5.20 5.46
CA LEU A 6 -12.50 -6.61 5.33
C LEU A 6 -11.08 -6.82 4.77
N SER A 7 -10.23 -5.79 4.80
CA SER A 7 -8.83 -5.93 4.39
C SER A 7 -8.08 -6.83 5.37
N THR A 8 -7.05 -7.52 4.91
CA THR A 8 -6.22 -8.35 5.79
C THR A 8 -5.13 -7.49 6.43
N GLU A 9 -5.19 -7.27 7.75
CA GLU A 9 -4.17 -6.49 8.47
C GLU A 9 -3.09 -7.34 9.14
N ARG A 10 -3.35 -8.63 9.38
CA ARG A 10 -2.40 -9.55 10.05
C ARG A 10 -2.42 -10.91 9.38
N VAL A 11 -1.25 -11.38 8.95
CA VAL A 11 -1.04 -12.71 8.38
C VAL A 11 -0.09 -13.47 9.29
N TYR A 12 -0.55 -14.59 9.84
CA TYR A 12 0.29 -15.51 10.62
C TYR A 12 0.82 -16.61 9.71
N VAL A 13 2.11 -16.90 9.83
CA VAL A 13 2.80 -17.86 8.97
C VAL A 13 3.40 -18.94 9.85
N GLU A 14 3.25 -20.20 9.44
CA GLU A 14 3.81 -21.33 10.17
C GLU A 14 5.35 -21.27 10.16
N ARG A 15 5.97 -21.57 11.31
CA ARG A 15 7.42 -21.46 11.51
C ARG A 15 8.28 -22.07 10.39
N PRO A 16 7.98 -23.27 9.85
CA PRO A 16 8.83 -23.89 8.82
C PRO A 16 8.92 -23.11 7.50
N ILE A 17 7.94 -22.24 7.21
CA ILE A 17 7.89 -21.47 5.95
C ILE A 17 8.06 -19.96 6.18
N PHE A 18 8.36 -19.54 7.41
CA PHE A 18 8.36 -18.13 7.81
C PHE A 18 9.29 -17.28 6.95
N ASP A 19 10.52 -17.72 6.68
CA ASP A 19 11.49 -16.92 5.93
C ASP A 19 11.19 -16.88 4.42
N ARG A 20 10.61 -17.96 3.87
CA ARG A 20 10.29 -18.07 2.44
C ARG A 20 9.05 -17.24 2.07
N PHE A 21 8.03 -17.26 2.92
CA PHE A 21 6.75 -16.62 2.65
C PHE A 21 6.86 -15.13 2.27
N PRO A 22 7.54 -14.25 3.05
CA PRO A 22 7.62 -12.83 2.72
C PRO A 22 8.39 -12.57 1.43
N GLU A 23 9.40 -13.38 1.09
CA GLU A 23 10.13 -13.24 -0.17
C GLU A 23 9.26 -13.60 -1.38
N GLU A 24 8.45 -14.65 -1.29
CA GLU A 24 7.49 -14.98 -2.34
C GLU A 24 6.39 -13.91 -2.44
N LEU A 25 5.90 -13.41 -1.31
CA LEU A 25 4.93 -12.31 -1.29
C LEU A 25 5.49 -11.04 -1.94
N ARG A 26 6.76 -10.71 -1.66
CA ARG A 26 7.46 -9.58 -2.27
C ARG A 26 7.57 -9.70 -3.79
N LYS A 27 7.68 -10.91 -4.35
CA LYS A 27 7.71 -11.11 -5.81
C LYS A 27 6.36 -10.81 -6.45
N CYS A 28 5.26 -11.11 -5.76
CA CYS A 28 3.90 -10.88 -6.22
C CYS A 28 3.44 -9.42 -6.01
N ALA A 29 3.89 -8.75 -4.95
CA ALA A 29 3.32 -7.48 -4.49
C ALA A 29 3.55 -6.25 -5.40
N PRO A 30 4.74 -5.96 -5.96
CA PRO A 30 4.99 -4.71 -6.68
C PRO A 30 4.63 -4.75 -8.17
N LYS A 31 4.55 -5.93 -8.79
CA LYS A 31 4.35 -6.06 -10.24
C LYS A 31 2.93 -5.77 -10.78
N PRO A 32 1.82 -5.99 -10.05
CA PRO A 32 0.47 -5.80 -10.60
C PRO A 32 -0.16 -4.42 -10.35
N PHE A 33 0.50 -3.53 -9.61
CA PHE A 33 -0.11 -2.25 -9.21
C PHE A 33 0.34 -1.06 -10.06
N VAL A 34 -0.48 -0.70 -11.05
CA VAL A 34 -0.37 0.56 -11.80
C VAL A 34 -1.01 1.67 -10.96
N ARG A 35 -0.20 2.64 -10.57
CA ARG A 35 -0.62 3.77 -9.73
C ARG A 35 -1.02 4.93 -10.60
N GLY A 36 -2.14 5.57 -10.32
CA GLY A 36 -2.58 6.68 -11.14
C GLY A 36 -3.97 7.18 -10.82
N ASP A 37 -4.55 7.86 -11.81
CA ASP A 37 -5.91 8.39 -11.77
C ASP A 37 -6.91 7.22 -11.66
N PRO A 38 -7.78 7.19 -10.63
CA PRO A 38 -8.79 6.14 -10.48
C PRO A 38 -9.80 6.04 -11.64
N PHE A 39 -9.88 7.05 -12.51
CA PHE A 39 -10.74 7.03 -13.70
C PHE A 39 -10.06 6.44 -14.95
N THR A 40 -8.76 6.15 -14.89
CA THR A 40 -8.04 5.49 -15.99
C THR A 40 -8.13 3.98 -15.84
N GLN A 41 -8.49 3.27 -16.93
CA GLN A 41 -8.70 1.81 -16.91
C GLN A 41 -7.45 1.01 -16.52
N GLU A 42 -6.27 1.53 -16.82
CA GLU A 42 -5.00 0.88 -16.49
C GLU A 42 -4.66 1.00 -15.00
N THR A 43 -5.22 1.97 -14.28
CA THR A 43 -4.93 2.20 -12.85
C THR A 43 -5.56 1.10 -12.00
N SER A 44 -4.72 0.33 -11.31
CA SER A 44 -5.16 -0.64 -10.30
C SER A 44 -4.98 -0.13 -8.86
N LEU A 45 -4.29 1.00 -8.66
CA LEU A 45 -4.14 1.62 -7.34
C LEU A 45 -4.25 3.16 -7.39
N GLY A 46 -5.42 3.67 -7.01
CA GLY A 46 -5.65 5.11 -6.82
C GLY A 46 -5.13 5.66 -5.48
N PRO A 47 -5.16 7.00 -5.30
CA PRO A 47 -4.64 7.68 -4.12
C PRO A 47 -5.43 7.37 -2.84
N LEU A 48 -4.94 7.90 -1.72
CA LEU A 48 -5.68 7.94 -0.45
C LEU A 48 -6.64 9.13 -0.44
N ILE A 49 -7.71 9.03 0.37
CA ILE A 49 -8.78 10.03 0.45
C ILE A 49 -8.32 11.42 0.88
N SER A 50 -7.23 11.52 1.65
CA SER A 50 -6.71 12.81 2.12
C SER A 50 -5.24 12.75 2.53
N HIS A 51 -4.59 13.92 2.57
CA HIS A 51 -3.23 14.06 3.10
C HIS A 51 -3.15 13.64 4.57
N ASN A 52 -4.17 13.94 5.38
CA ASN A 52 -4.20 13.52 6.79
C ASN A 52 -4.22 11.99 6.91
N HIS A 53 -5.03 11.31 6.07
CA HIS A 53 -5.03 9.85 6.03
C HIS A 53 -3.66 9.30 5.62
N ARG A 54 -3.04 9.88 4.58
CA ARG A 54 -1.68 9.51 4.15
C ARG A 54 -0.67 9.65 5.29
N ASN A 55 -0.67 10.78 6.00
CA ASN A 55 0.25 11.02 7.10
C ASN A 55 0.04 10.02 8.26
N LYS A 56 -1.21 9.65 8.55
CA LYS A 56 -1.54 8.60 9.52
C LYS A 56 -0.96 7.25 9.11
N VAL A 57 -1.12 6.83 7.85
CA VAL A 57 -0.52 5.58 7.33
C VAL A 57 1.01 5.61 7.46
N LEU A 58 1.65 6.70 7.04
CA LEU A 58 3.10 6.86 7.15
C LEU A 58 3.58 6.82 8.60
N SER A 59 2.78 7.31 9.56
CA SER A 59 3.11 7.21 10.98
C SER A 59 3.16 5.77 11.49
N TYR A 60 2.33 4.86 10.96
CA TYR A 60 2.38 3.45 11.33
C TYR A 60 3.65 2.76 10.82
N TYR A 61 4.10 3.08 9.59
CA TYR A 61 5.38 2.57 9.10
C TYR A 61 6.55 3.03 9.97
N ARG A 62 6.61 4.33 10.30
CA ARG A 62 7.64 4.86 11.21
C ARG A 62 7.63 4.17 12.56
N ARG A 63 6.45 4.05 13.17
CA ARG A 63 6.28 3.39 14.46
C ARG A 63 6.69 1.91 14.42
N ALA A 64 6.38 1.20 13.34
CA ALA A 64 6.77 -0.19 13.18
C ALA A 64 8.30 -0.33 13.08
N THR A 65 8.97 0.52 12.31
CA THR A 65 10.43 0.51 12.20
C THR A 65 11.12 0.90 13.52
N GLU A 66 10.57 1.86 14.27
CA GLU A 66 11.07 2.23 15.62
C GLU A 66 10.99 1.04 16.60
N LEU A 67 10.00 0.16 16.43
CA LEU A 67 9.81 -1.04 17.23
C LEU A 67 10.60 -2.26 16.69
N GLY A 68 11.44 -2.08 15.66
CA GLY A 68 12.29 -3.13 15.11
C GLY A 68 11.67 -3.97 14.00
N ALA A 69 10.54 -3.54 13.40
CA ALA A 69 9.98 -4.25 12.26
C ALA A 69 10.84 -4.07 11.00
N ASN A 70 10.99 -5.14 10.23
CA ASN A 70 11.63 -5.11 8.91
C ASN A 70 10.60 -4.78 7.82
N VAL A 71 10.84 -3.70 7.07
CA VAL A 71 10.01 -3.32 5.91
C VAL A 71 10.59 -3.96 4.65
N ILE A 72 9.90 -4.97 4.13
CA ILE A 72 10.39 -5.81 3.04
C ILE A 72 10.15 -5.17 1.66
N VAL A 73 9.04 -4.42 1.50
CA VAL A 73 8.71 -3.68 0.27
C VAL A 73 7.82 -2.48 0.59
N GLY A 74 8.00 -1.37 -0.13
CA GLY A 74 7.20 -0.16 0.04
C GLY A 74 7.57 0.61 1.32
N GLY A 75 6.56 1.02 2.09
CA GLY A 75 6.76 1.75 3.36
C GLY A 75 6.88 3.28 3.23
N GLY A 76 6.79 3.82 2.01
CA GLY A 76 6.85 5.24 1.72
C GLY A 76 5.63 5.74 0.96
N ALA A 77 5.56 7.07 0.78
CA ALA A 77 4.62 7.66 -0.18
C ALA A 77 5.16 7.41 -1.60
N PRO A 78 4.40 6.75 -2.48
CA PRO A 78 4.81 6.61 -3.87
C PRO A 78 4.71 7.97 -4.59
N ASP A 79 5.55 8.15 -5.61
CA ASP A 79 5.31 9.18 -6.61
C ASP A 79 4.01 8.82 -7.34
N MET A 80 3.09 9.78 -7.35
CA MET A 80 1.80 9.66 -8.03
C MET A 80 1.77 10.72 -9.13
N PRO A 81 1.30 10.38 -10.34
CA PRO A 81 1.00 11.40 -11.33
C PRO A 81 -0.08 12.34 -10.79
N GLU A 82 -0.06 13.60 -11.23
CA GLU A 82 -1.09 14.57 -10.88
C GLU A 82 -2.48 14.00 -11.20
N PRO A 83 -3.47 14.11 -10.29
CA PRO A 83 -4.82 13.62 -10.57
C PRO A 83 -5.38 14.34 -11.80
N GLY A 84 -5.84 13.59 -12.80
CA GLY A 84 -6.58 14.15 -13.92
C GLY A 84 -7.78 14.95 -13.39
N GLY A 85 -7.95 16.19 -13.84
CA GLY A 85 -8.82 17.21 -13.24
C GLY A 85 -10.34 16.96 -13.25
N LYS A 86 -10.80 15.70 -13.30
CA LYS A 86 -12.21 15.34 -13.13
C LYS A 86 -12.48 15.09 -11.65
N ARG A 87 -13.06 16.06 -10.96
CA ARG A 87 -13.58 15.84 -9.61
C ARG A 87 -14.86 15.00 -9.73
N LEU A 88 -15.14 14.19 -8.72
CA LEU A 88 -16.35 13.36 -8.65
C LEU A 88 -17.67 14.15 -8.68
N LEU A 89 -17.61 15.48 -8.73
CA LEU A 89 -18.72 16.42 -8.67
C LEU A 89 -18.82 17.30 -9.94
N ASP A 90 -18.02 17.00 -10.96
CA ASP A 90 -18.04 17.67 -12.26
C ASP A 90 -18.96 16.94 -13.26
#